data_AF-A0A382MRD3-F1
#
_entry.id   AF-A0A382MRD3-F1
#
_cell.length_a   1.000
_cell.length_b   1.000
_cell.length_c   1.000
_cell.angle_alpha   90.00
_cell.angle_beta   90.00
_cell.angle_gamma   90.00
#
_symmetry.space_group_name_H-M   'P 1'
#
loop_
_entity.id
_entity.type
_entity.pdbx_description
1 polymer ?
#
loop_
_entity_poly.entity_id
_entity_poly.type
_entity_poly.pdbx_seq_one_letter_code
_entity_poly.pdbx_strand_id
1 'polypeptide(L)' 'MLGPDHTVTGLTHAELDVGDAAAVRHRVAALGPDVVVNCAAWTAVDDCEANPERAHRVNAKGPANLV' A
#
# COMPACT_ATOMS: atom_id res chain seq x y z
N MET A 1 1.39 -16.65 9.72
CA MET A 1 0.56 -17.24 8.66
C MET A 1 -0.87 -17.20 9.14
N LEU A 2 -1.79 -16.57 8.42
CA LEU A 2 -3.22 -16.72 8.71
C LEU A 2 -3.59 -18.21 8.53
N GLY A 3 -4.53 -18.70 9.32
CA GLY A 3 -4.94 -20.11 9.29
C GLY A 3 -5.52 -20.52 7.93
N PRO A 4 -5.73 -21.82 7.70
CA PRO A 4 -6.18 -22.38 6.41
C PRO A 4 -7.51 -21.80 5.90
N ASP A 5 -8.29 -21.16 6.77
CA ASP A 5 -9.59 -20.57 6.45
C ASP A 5 -9.49 -19.15 5.83
N HIS A 6 -8.29 -18.63 5.57
CA HIS A 6 -8.09 -17.29 5.01
C HIS A 6 -7.44 -17.32 3.64
N THR A 7 -8.05 -16.63 2.67
CA THR A 7 -7.43 -16.37 1.38
C THR A 7 -6.53 -15.14 1.49
N VAL A 8 -5.25 -15.28 1.13
CA VAL A 8 -4.26 -14.19 1.20
C VAL A 8 -3.76 -13.86 -0.20
N THR A 9 -3.87 -12.59 -0.58
CA THR A 9 -3.28 -12.06 -1.82
C THR A 9 -2.18 -11.07 -1.46
N GLY A 10 -0.92 -11.42 -1.75
CA GLY A 10 0.20 -10.49 -1.62
C GLY A 10 0.39 -9.68 -2.89
N LEU A 11 0.62 -8.36 -2.76
CA LEU A 11 0.94 -7.47 -3.87
C LEU A 11 2.31 -6.83 -3.66
N THR A 12 3.10 -6.79 -4.72
CA THR A 12 4.35 -6.03 -4.79
C THR A 12 4.07 -4.57 -5.20
N HIS A 13 5.05 -3.69 -5.00
CA HIS A 13 4.95 -2.29 -5.44
C HIS A 13 4.71 -2.16 -6.95
N ALA A 14 5.23 -3.09 -7.76
CA ALA A 14 5.02 -3.10 -9.21
C ALA A 14 3.57 -3.47 -9.60
N GLU A 15 2.88 -4.23 -8.75
CA GLU A 15 1.47 -4.60 -8.95
C GLU A 15 0.51 -3.55 -8.39
N LEU A 16 0.93 -2.83 -7.35
CA LEU A 16 0.18 -1.73 -6.76
C LEU A 16 1.09 -0.71 -6.08
N ASP A 17 1.19 0.49 -6.66
CA ASP A 17 1.72 1.66 -5.95
C ASP A 17 0.60 2.25 -5.07
N VAL A 18 0.77 2.14 -3.75
CA VAL A 18 -0.18 2.72 -2.78
C VAL A 18 -0.29 4.24 -2.90
N GLY A 19 0.72 4.92 -3.45
CA GLY A 19 0.69 6.35 -3.73
C GLY A 19 -0.27 6.76 -4.85
N ASP A 20 -0.74 5.82 -5.68
CA ASP A 20 -1.73 6.04 -6.74
C ASP A 20 -3.14 5.67 -6.26
N ALA A 21 -3.93 6.69 -5.94
CA ALA A 21 -5.28 6.52 -5.45
C ALA A 21 -6.22 5.82 -6.46
N ALA A 22 -6.02 5.98 -7.77
CA ALA A 22 -6.86 5.35 -8.77
C ALA A 22 -6.54 3.85 -8.88
N ALA A 23 -5.24 3.50 -8.90
CA ALA A 23 -4.78 2.12 -8.89
C ALA A 23 -5.27 1.38 -7.63
N VAL A 24 -5.16 2.01 -6.46
CA VAL A 24 -5.65 1.46 -5.19
C VAL A 24 -7.15 1.18 -5.25
N ARG A 25 -7.98 2.17 -5.62
CA ARG A 25 -9.44 1.98 -5.72
C ARG A 25 -9.79 0.83 -6.65
N HIS A 26 -9.18 0.77 -7.84
CA HIS A 26 -9.44 -0.29 -8.80
C HIS A 26 -9.04 -1.67 -8.25
N ARG A 27 -7.85 -1.77 -7.66
CA ARG A 27 -7.32 -3.05 -7.18
C ARG A 27 -8.09 -3.59 -5.98
N VAL A 28 -8.42 -2.73 -5.01
CA VAL A 28 -9.22 -3.10 -3.84
C VAL A 28 -10.62 -3.54 -4.27
N ALA A 29 -11.29 -2.80 -5.17
CA ALA A 29 -12.61 -3.17 -5.66
C ALA A 29 -12.59 -4.51 -6.42
N ALA A 30 -11.55 -4.77 -7.21
CA ALA A 30 -11.41 -6.01 -7.98
C ALA A 30 -11.11 -7.24 -7.09
N LEU A 31 -10.35 -7.06 -6.01
CA LEU A 31 -10.01 -8.15 -5.08
C LEU A 31 -11.12 -8.39 -4.03
N GLY A 32 -11.88 -7.36 -3.69
CA GLY A 32 -12.92 -7.42 -2.66
C GLY A 32 -12.46 -7.95 -1.29
N PRO A 33 -11.34 -7.49 -0.72
CA PRO A 33 -10.83 -8.02 0.54
C PRO A 33 -11.68 -7.55 1.74
N ASP A 34 -11.87 -8.42 2.72
CA ASP A 34 -12.46 -8.04 4.03
C ASP A 34 -11.48 -7.21 4.88
N VAL A 35 -10.18 -7.45 4.71
CA VAL A 35 -9.11 -6.81 5.48
C VAL A 35 -7.93 -6.48 4.57
N VAL A 36 -7.38 -5.28 4.75
CA VAL A 36 -6.12 -4.84 4.12
C VAL A 36 -5.05 -4.69 5.18
N VAL A 37 -3.89 -5.32 4.97
CA VAL A 37 -2.69 -5.11 5.79
C VAL A 37 -1.68 -4.31 4.97
N ASN A 38 -1.52 -3.02 5.30
CA ASN A 38 -0.58 -2.16 4.59
C ASN A 38 0.85 -2.34 5.13
N CYS A 39 1.68 -3.07 4.38
CA CYS A 39 3.12 -3.18 4.63
C CYS A 39 3.97 -2.27 3.72
N ALA A 40 3.35 -1.47 2.85
CA ALA A 40 4.07 -0.60 1.94
C ALA A 40 4.54 0.67 2.66
N ALA A 41 5.85 0.91 2.61
CA ALA A 41 6.49 2.10 3.15
C ALA A 41 7.80 2.37 2.41
N TRP A 42 8.18 3.63 2.33
CA TRP A 42 9.55 4.01 2.03
C TRP A 42 10.30 4.21 3.34
N THR A 43 11.27 3.34 3.61
CA THR A 43 11.96 3.22 4.90
C THR A 43 13.42 3.70 4.88
N ALA A 44 13.91 4.17 3.74
CA ALA A 44 15.23 4.81 3.66
C ALA A 44 15.13 6.22 4.28
N VAL A 45 15.45 6.32 5.57
CA VAL A 45 15.21 7.53 6.38
C VAL A 45 15.91 8.75 5.79
N ASP A 46 17.21 8.65 5.51
CA ASP A 46 18.00 9.75 4.95
C ASP A 46 17.41 10.24 3.60
N ASP A 47 17.00 9.30 2.75
CA ASP A 47 16.35 9.65 1.47
C ASP A 47 14.99 10.29 1.66
N CYS A 48 14.24 9.90 2.71
CA CYS A 48 12.95 10.50 3.04
C CYS A 48 13.10 11.94 3.52
N GLU A 49 14.15 12.22 4.30
CA GLU A 49 14.50 13.59 4.72
C GLU A 49 14.88 14.46 3.52
N ALA A 50 15.64 13.90 2.58
CA ALA A 50 16.00 14.60 1.34
C ALA A 50 14.83 14.76 0.36
N ASN A 51 13.81 13.89 0.42
CA ASN A 51 12.69 13.85 -0.53
C ASN A 51 11.33 13.80 0.18
N PRO A 52 10.95 14.85 0.94
CA PRO A 52 9.77 14.81 1.80
C PRO A 52 8.46 14.63 1.04
N GLU A 53 8.32 15.16 -0.19
CA GLU A 53 7.11 14.97 -0.98
C GLU A 53 6.90 13.50 -1.39
N ARG A 54 7.98 12.82 -1.77
CA ARG A 54 7.92 11.40 -2.14
C ARG A 54 7.69 10.53 -0.90
N ALA A 55 8.35 10.86 0.22
CA ALA A 55 8.08 10.21 1.51
C ALA A 55 6.61 10.37 1.93
N HIS A 56 6.06 11.58 1.82
CA HIS A 56 4.67 11.86 2.13
C HIS A 56 3.70 11.14 1.18
N ARG A 57 4.01 11.05 -0.12
CA ARG A 57 3.21 10.29 -1.10
C ARG A 57 3.07 8.82 -0.70
N VAL A 58 4.17 8.18 -0.28
CA VAL A 58 4.15 6.76 0.07
C VAL A 58 3.64 6.54 1.50
N ASN A 59 4.22 7.23 2.48
CA ASN A 59 4.03 6.89 3.90
C ASN A 59 2.81 7.56 4.53
N ALA A 60 2.23 8.60 3.92
CA ALA A 60 1.04 9.27 4.43
C ALA A 60 -0.16 9.14 3.48
N LYS A 61 0.01 9.53 2.20
CA LYS A 61 -1.07 9.40 1.21
C LYS A 61 -1.34 7.93 0.87
N GLY A 62 -0.32 7.08 0.84
CA GLY A 62 -0.48 5.63 0.62
C GLY A 62 -1.50 4.98 1.56
N PRO A 63 -1.30 5.04 2.88
CA PRO A 63 -2.29 4.58 3.85
C PRO A 63 -3.67 5.25 3.68
N ALA A 64 -3.71 6.55 3.40
CA ALA A 64 -4.96 7.28 3.22
C ALA A 64 -5.75 6.86 1.97
N ASN A 65 -5.11 6.22 0.98
CA ASN A 65 -5.79 5.68 -0.19
C ASN A 65 -6.44 4.31 0.08
N LEU A 66 -6.07 3.63 1.16
CA LEU A 66 -6.51 2.26 1.51
C LEU A 66 -7.69 2.22 2.49
N VAL A 67 -8.30 3.38 2.78
CA VAL A 67 -9.44 3.54 3.70
C VAL A 67 -10.79 3.57 2.99
#